data_AF-A0AA38CV30-F1
#
_entry.id   AF-A0AA38CV30-F1
#
_cell.length_a   1.000
_cell.length_b   1.000
_cell.length_c   1.000
_cell.angle_alpha   90.00
_cell.angle_beta   90.00
_cell.angle_gamma   90.00
#
_symmetry.space_group_name_H-M   'P 1'
#
loop_
_entity.id
_entity.type
_entity.pdbx_description
1 polymer ?
#
loop_
_entity_poly.entity_id
_entity_poly.type
_entity_poly.pdbx_seq_one_letter_code
_entity_poly.pdbx_strand_id
1 'polypeptide(L)'
;MANKEVALFFGAGLSMGAGLPSWNGLLERLLADAGSDLTWEELSNLPVLDQGEVLERELRDLTPRDGRTLGERVTAVVGQDLLPGLGHVLLAGMRIPNAVTTNYDQLYERAVEATGGVDQTREIAVLPWERADPEGPWVMKMHGDVDHPSSIVLTRNAFVHYDARWKPVGAVIQALMMTKHVMVVGASLTDDNLIRFAHEVAALRTQLATDGGAHTDGADIGSVITLQPDRAFERLWSSQLDVVVAGSAPGIAIGGRAASARALALFLDAVAMYAARDASHLLDARYQVGDSDLVATLRGAYAEAFKRGHDDEAWAALARMLAGFGAAEG
;
A
#
# COMPACT_ATOMS: atom_id res chain seq x y z
N MET A 1 -13.93 3.27 9.21
CA MET A 1 -12.67 2.63 9.63
C MET A 1 -12.90 1.13 9.56
N ALA A 2 -12.08 0.41 8.79
CA ALA A 2 -11.85 -1.00 9.08
C ALA A 2 -11.51 -1.11 10.58
N ASN A 3 -11.93 -2.16 11.29
CA ASN A 3 -11.84 -2.30 12.76
C ASN A 3 -10.39 -2.33 13.33
N LYS A 4 -9.40 -1.72 12.66
CA LYS A 4 -7.96 -1.81 12.90
C LYS A 4 -7.39 -3.25 12.83
N GLU A 5 -8.21 -4.19 12.35
CA GLU A 5 -7.92 -5.63 12.20
C GLU A 5 -7.24 -5.99 10.87
N VAL A 6 -7.16 -5.04 9.92
CA VAL A 6 -6.56 -5.25 8.60
C VAL A 6 -5.28 -4.44 8.48
N ALA A 7 -4.25 -5.04 7.86
CA ALA A 7 -3.06 -4.36 7.38
C ALA A 7 -3.00 -4.45 5.85
N LEU A 8 -2.52 -3.41 5.19
CA LEU A 8 -2.33 -3.40 3.75
C LEU A 8 -0.91 -3.83 3.41
N PHE A 9 -0.76 -4.69 2.42
CA PHE A 9 0.50 -4.93 1.74
C PHE A 9 0.32 -4.60 0.26
N PHE A 10 1.20 -3.80 -0.34
CA PHE A 10 1.09 -3.50 -1.77
C PHE A 10 2.44 -3.42 -2.49
N GLY A 11 2.41 -3.69 -3.79
CA GLY A 11 3.60 -3.69 -4.64
C GLY A 11 3.43 -2.83 -5.91
N ALA A 12 4.40 -2.94 -6.80
CA ALA A 12 4.54 -2.05 -7.96
C ALA A 12 3.32 -2.10 -8.90
N GLY A 13 2.56 -3.19 -8.88
CA GLY A 13 1.33 -3.33 -9.65
C GLY A 13 0.26 -2.28 -9.31
N LEU A 14 0.28 -1.73 -8.09
CA LEU A 14 -0.57 -0.60 -7.71
C LEU A 14 -0.13 0.70 -8.43
N SER A 15 1.17 0.98 -8.43
CA SER A 15 1.78 2.16 -9.04
C SER A 15 1.72 2.16 -10.57
N MET A 16 1.64 1.00 -11.22
CA MET A 16 1.47 0.91 -12.68
C MET A 16 0.22 1.64 -13.19
N GLY A 17 -0.86 1.67 -12.39
CA GLY A 17 -2.07 2.40 -12.75
C GLY A 17 -1.90 3.91 -12.79
N ALA A 18 -0.82 4.44 -12.22
CA ALA A 18 -0.44 5.85 -12.27
C ALA A 18 0.60 6.17 -13.35
N GLY A 19 1.06 5.16 -14.12
CA GLY A 19 2.06 5.32 -15.18
C GLY A 19 3.48 4.96 -14.77
N LEU A 20 3.73 4.50 -13.54
CA LEU A 20 5.04 3.99 -13.12
C LEU A 20 5.32 2.60 -13.72
N PRO A 21 6.60 2.25 -13.95
CA PRO A 21 6.93 0.96 -14.53
C PRO A 21 6.72 -0.19 -13.54
N SER A 22 6.55 -1.40 -14.08
CA SER A 22 6.77 -2.63 -13.28
C SER A 22 8.25 -2.80 -12.96
N TRP A 23 8.61 -3.78 -12.12
CA TRP A 23 10.02 -4.17 -11.90
C TRP A 23 10.76 -4.38 -13.23
N ASN A 24 10.22 -5.21 -14.11
CA ASN A 24 10.82 -5.51 -15.41
C ASN A 24 10.96 -4.23 -16.25
N GLY A 25 9.91 -3.40 -16.29
CA GLY A 25 9.93 -2.15 -17.04
C GLY A 25 10.92 -1.13 -16.48
N LEU A 26 11.18 -1.13 -15.17
CA LEU A 26 12.20 -0.29 -14.54
C LEU A 26 13.59 -0.71 -15.01
N LEU A 27 13.91 -2.01 -14.93
CA LEU A 27 15.22 -2.51 -15.35
C LEU A 27 15.45 -2.29 -16.86
N GLU A 28 14.46 -2.60 -17.68
CA GLU A 28 14.50 -2.38 -19.14
C GLU A 28 14.73 -0.90 -19.46
N ARG A 29 14.04 0.01 -18.76
CA ARG A 29 14.23 1.45 -18.92
C ARG A 29 15.64 1.89 -18.53
N LEU A 30 16.18 1.38 -17.43
CA LEU A 30 17.52 1.74 -16.96
C LEU A 30 18.63 1.29 -17.93
N LEU A 31 18.49 0.11 -18.55
CA LEU A 31 19.39 -0.34 -19.61
C LEU A 31 19.33 0.57 -20.84
N ALA A 32 18.11 0.87 -21.28
CA ALA A 32 17.88 1.70 -22.46
C ALA A 32 18.45 3.12 -22.26
N ASP A 33 18.23 3.72 -21.10
CA ASP A 33 18.76 5.05 -20.75
C ASP A 33 20.30 5.07 -20.69
N ALA A 34 20.93 3.92 -20.41
CA ALA A 34 22.40 3.79 -20.42
C ALA A 34 22.99 3.43 -21.79
N GLY A 35 22.15 3.08 -22.77
CA GLY A 35 22.61 2.62 -24.08
C GLY A 35 23.28 1.25 -24.04
N SER A 36 22.87 0.38 -23.11
CA SER A 36 23.36 -0.99 -22.97
C SER A 36 22.99 -1.85 -24.18
N ASP A 37 23.87 -2.76 -24.57
CA ASP A 37 23.59 -3.79 -25.57
C ASP A 37 22.92 -5.04 -24.97
N LEU A 38 23.02 -5.24 -23.65
CA LEU A 38 22.25 -6.26 -22.94
C LEU A 38 20.75 -6.08 -23.18
N THR A 39 20.11 -7.17 -23.58
CA THR A 39 18.66 -7.24 -23.77
C THR A 39 17.94 -7.60 -22.47
N TRP A 40 16.67 -7.21 -22.38
CA TRP A 40 15.80 -7.66 -21.28
C TRP A 40 15.68 -9.20 -21.25
N GLU A 41 15.69 -9.88 -22.40
CA GLU A 41 15.62 -11.34 -22.48
C GLU A 41 16.80 -12.00 -21.74
N GLU A 42 18.01 -11.52 -21.98
CA GLU A 42 19.23 -11.98 -21.30
C GLU A 42 19.16 -11.78 -19.78
N LEU A 43 18.71 -10.60 -19.34
CA LEU A 43 18.58 -10.29 -17.93
C LEU A 43 17.45 -11.08 -17.25
N SER A 44 16.30 -11.21 -17.89
CA SER A 44 15.10 -11.85 -17.31
C SER A 44 15.28 -13.33 -16.96
N ASN A 45 16.27 -13.99 -17.58
CA ASN A 45 16.65 -15.36 -17.27
C ASN A 45 17.40 -15.51 -15.93
N LEU A 46 17.88 -14.41 -15.36
CA LEU A 46 18.57 -14.40 -14.08
C LEU A 46 17.57 -14.29 -12.91
N PRO A 47 17.93 -14.80 -11.72
CA PRO A 47 17.19 -14.51 -10.50
C PRO A 47 17.04 -12.98 -10.27
N VAL A 48 15.92 -12.55 -9.70
CA VAL A 48 15.55 -11.13 -9.54
C VAL A 48 16.69 -10.27 -8.96
N LEU A 49 17.34 -10.73 -7.89
CA LEU A 49 18.44 -9.99 -7.26
C LEU A 49 19.73 -9.95 -8.10
N ASP A 50 19.93 -10.93 -8.98
CA ASP A 50 21.08 -11.00 -9.89
C ASP A 50 20.85 -10.10 -11.12
N GLN A 51 19.60 -9.88 -11.52
CA GLN A 51 19.24 -8.88 -12.55
C GLN A 51 19.75 -7.50 -12.13
N GLY A 52 19.50 -7.12 -10.87
CA GLY A 52 19.96 -5.84 -10.34
C GLY A 52 21.48 -5.74 -10.22
N GLU A 53 22.15 -6.83 -9.84
CA GLU A 53 23.62 -6.87 -9.75
C GLU A 53 24.28 -6.69 -11.12
N VAL A 54 23.75 -7.37 -12.16
CA VAL A 54 24.22 -7.19 -13.54
C VAL A 54 23.95 -5.78 -14.02
N LEU A 55 22.74 -5.25 -13.78
CA LEU A 55 22.41 -3.88 -14.12
C LEU A 55 23.36 -2.87 -13.45
N GLU A 56 23.65 -3.02 -12.16
CA GLU A 56 24.55 -2.10 -11.46
C GLU A 56 25.95 -2.08 -12.08
N ARG A 57 26.47 -3.25 -12.47
CA ARG A 57 27.78 -3.37 -13.14
C ARG A 57 27.75 -2.74 -14.52
N GLU A 58 26.75 -3.06 -15.32
CA GLU A 58 26.58 -2.52 -16.67
C GLU A 58 26.52 -0.98 -16.65
N LEU A 59 25.71 -0.41 -15.75
CA LEU A 59 25.60 1.03 -15.59
C LEU A 59 26.93 1.67 -15.18
N ARG A 60 27.70 1.02 -14.30
CA ARG A 60 29.01 1.51 -13.86
C ARG A 60 30.02 1.55 -15.01
N ASP A 61 29.98 0.55 -15.88
CA ASP A 61 30.92 0.40 -17.00
C ASP A 61 30.57 1.35 -18.17
N LEU A 62 29.29 1.52 -18.47
CA LEU A 62 28.81 2.39 -19.55
C LEU A 62 28.81 3.88 -19.17
N THR A 63 28.62 4.20 -17.89
CA THR A 63 28.49 5.59 -17.41
C THR A 63 29.50 5.97 -16.31
N PRO A 64 30.80 5.69 -16.46
CA PRO A 64 31.79 5.83 -15.38
C PRO A 64 32.01 7.29 -14.93
N ARG A 65 31.62 8.27 -15.75
CA ARG A 65 31.78 9.71 -15.47
C ARG A 65 30.53 10.40 -14.95
N ASP A 66 29.40 9.69 -14.94
CA ASP A 66 28.11 10.21 -14.53
C ASP A 66 28.07 10.48 -13.02
N GLY A 67 28.71 9.62 -12.23
CA GLY A 67 28.74 9.73 -10.77
C GLY A 67 27.43 9.35 -10.08
N ARG A 68 26.30 9.23 -10.80
CA ARG A 68 25.04 8.74 -10.24
C ARG A 68 25.13 7.27 -9.84
N THR A 69 24.73 7.00 -8.61
CA THR A 69 24.46 5.69 -8.06
C THR A 69 23.23 5.06 -8.71
N LEU A 70 23.08 3.74 -8.56
CA LEU A 70 21.89 3.02 -9.01
C LEU A 70 20.61 3.59 -8.38
N GLY A 71 20.65 3.90 -7.08
CA GLY A 71 19.50 4.47 -6.38
C GLY A 71 19.05 5.82 -6.93
N GLU A 72 19.98 6.70 -7.31
CA GLU A 72 19.65 7.99 -7.94
C GLU A 72 19.01 7.80 -9.33
N ARG A 73 19.44 6.78 -10.08
CA ARG A 73 18.82 6.46 -11.38
C ARG A 73 17.42 5.89 -11.22
N VAL A 74 17.22 4.99 -10.25
CA VAL A 74 15.89 4.48 -9.91
C VAL A 74 14.97 5.63 -9.51
N THR A 75 15.45 6.52 -8.63
CA THR A 75 14.73 7.72 -8.18
C THR A 75 14.35 8.62 -9.35
N ALA A 76 15.23 8.82 -10.33
CA ALA A 76 14.91 9.61 -11.52
C ALA A 76 13.76 9.01 -12.37
N VAL A 77 13.56 7.69 -12.31
CA VAL A 77 12.46 7.02 -13.04
C VAL A 77 11.18 7.02 -12.23
N VAL A 78 11.24 6.70 -10.94
CA VAL A 78 10.05 6.43 -10.11
C VAL A 78 9.63 7.60 -9.21
N GLY A 79 10.52 8.56 -8.96
CA GLY A 79 10.27 9.80 -8.23
C GLY A 79 9.70 10.92 -9.09
N GLN A 80 9.02 10.59 -10.19
CA GLN A 80 8.35 11.58 -11.04
C GLN A 80 7.15 12.17 -10.31
N ASP A 81 6.85 13.45 -10.58
CA ASP A 81 5.66 14.11 -10.03
C ASP A 81 4.39 13.64 -10.76
N LEU A 82 3.92 12.47 -10.37
CA LEU A 82 2.69 11.85 -10.87
C LEU A 82 1.58 11.96 -9.84
N LEU A 83 0.34 12.07 -10.33
CA LEU A 83 -0.82 11.97 -9.45
C LEU A 83 -1.04 10.52 -9.03
N PRO A 84 -1.51 10.29 -7.79
CA PRO A 84 -1.89 8.94 -7.36
C PRO A 84 -2.96 8.35 -8.28
N GLY A 85 -2.70 7.14 -8.78
CA GLY A 85 -3.70 6.38 -9.53
C GLY A 85 -4.90 5.97 -8.68
N LEU A 86 -6.02 5.59 -9.32
CA LEU A 86 -7.27 5.24 -8.66
C LEU A 86 -7.11 4.19 -7.54
N GLY A 87 -6.25 3.19 -7.73
CA GLY A 87 -5.99 2.16 -6.71
C GLY A 87 -5.46 2.75 -5.40
N HIS A 88 -4.55 3.73 -5.44
CA HIS A 88 -4.04 4.39 -4.24
C HIS A 88 -5.15 5.13 -3.50
N VAL A 89 -5.98 5.88 -4.24
CA VAL A 89 -7.09 6.65 -3.67
C VAL A 89 -8.12 5.74 -3.00
N LEU A 90 -8.48 4.63 -3.64
CA LEU A 90 -9.41 3.65 -3.08
C LEU A 90 -8.86 3.03 -1.79
N LEU A 91 -7.59 2.61 -1.79
CA LEU A 91 -6.95 2.04 -0.60
C LEU A 91 -6.77 3.07 0.53
N ALA A 92 -6.45 4.32 0.19
CA ALA A 92 -6.37 5.41 1.14
C ALA A 92 -7.74 5.71 1.78
N GLY A 93 -8.80 5.70 0.98
CA GLY A 93 -10.19 5.91 1.40
C GLY A 93 -10.71 4.87 2.38
N MET A 94 -10.17 3.64 2.37
CA MET A 94 -10.49 2.61 3.36
C MET A 94 -10.01 2.97 4.78
N ARG A 95 -9.10 3.94 4.91
CA ARG A 95 -8.47 4.39 6.16
C ARG A 95 -7.86 3.24 6.96
N ILE A 96 -7.18 2.33 6.26
CA ILE A 96 -6.35 1.29 6.89
C ILE A 96 -5.15 1.99 7.56
N PRO A 97 -4.88 1.76 8.87
CA PRO A 97 -3.86 2.51 9.60
C PRO A 97 -2.43 2.03 9.30
N ASN A 98 -2.25 0.78 8.87
CA ASN A 98 -0.91 0.20 8.71
C ASN A 98 -0.78 -0.36 7.31
N ALA A 99 0.21 0.15 6.58
CA ALA A 99 0.54 -0.33 5.25
C ALA A 99 2.01 -0.73 5.17
N VAL A 100 2.32 -1.72 4.33
CA VAL A 100 3.68 -2.15 4.02
C VAL A 100 3.81 -2.19 2.50
N THR A 101 4.94 -1.74 1.97
CA THR A 101 5.19 -1.78 0.53
C THR A 101 6.65 -2.04 0.19
N THR A 102 6.86 -2.62 -1.00
CA THR A 102 8.16 -2.71 -1.65
C THR A 102 8.39 -1.61 -2.68
N ASN A 103 7.43 -0.68 -2.85
CA ASN A 103 7.53 0.44 -3.77
C ASN A 103 8.43 1.53 -3.20
N TYR A 104 9.11 2.24 -4.11
CA TYR A 104 9.96 3.38 -3.76
C TYR A 104 9.21 4.71 -3.83
N ASP A 105 8.20 4.80 -4.71
CA ASP A 105 7.42 6.01 -4.98
C ASP A 105 6.56 6.47 -3.78
N GLN A 106 6.02 7.69 -3.86
CA GLN A 106 5.23 8.34 -2.80
C GLN A 106 3.73 8.43 -3.10
N LEU A 107 3.22 7.64 -4.06
CA LEU A 107 1.86 7.81 -4.56
C LEU A 107 0.80 7.41 -3.52
N TYR A 108 1.10 6.45 -2.64
CA TYR A 108 0.17 6.04 -1.61
C TYR A 108 0.05 7.10 -0.51
N GLU A 109 1.16 7.70 -0.10
CA GLU A 109 1.27 8.75 0.90
C GLU A 109 0.49 9.97 0.45
N ARG A 110 0.77 10.44 -0.77
CA ARG A 110 0.03 11.54 -1.41
C ARG A 110 -1.46 11.25 -1.50
N ALA A 111 -1.85 10.00 -1.76
CA ALA A 111 -3.26 9.61 -1.75
C ALA A 111 -3.86 9.70 -0.36
N VAL A 112 -3.16 9.22 0.68
CA VAL A 112 -3.61 9.30 2.07
C VAL A 112 -3.78 10.75 2.50
N GLU A 113 -2.79 11.61 2.24
CA GLU A 113 -2.83 13.04 2.54
C GLU A 113 -4.03 13.74 1.89
N ALA A 114 -4.30 13.42 0.62
CA ALA A 114 -5.43 13.95 -0.14
C ALA A 114 -6.80 13.47 0.37
N THR A 115 -6.88 12.41 1.19
CA THR A 115 -8.15 11.92 1.78
C THR A 115 -8.54 12.60 3.11
N GLY A 116 -7.80 13.62 3.55
CA GLY A 116 -8.05 14.28 4.84
C GLY A 116 -9.27 15.22 4.87
N GLY A 117 -9.84 15.60 3.73
CA GLY A 117 -10.99 16.51 3.62
C GLY A 117 -10.61 17.86 3.01
N VAL A 118 -11.58 18.77 2.83
CA VAL A 118 -11.38 20.03 2.09
C VAL A 118 -10.36 20.98 2.77
N ASP A 119 -10.21 20.90 4.10
CA ASP A 119 -9.34 21.79 4.88
C ASP A 119 -8.35 21.04 5.81
N GLN A 120 -8.17 19.73 5.63
CA GLN A 120 -7.27 18.93 6.46
C GLN A 120 -6.44 17.98 5.61
N THR A 121 -5.11 18.04 5.74
CA THR A 121 -4.22 17.00 5.24
C THR A 121 -4.16 15.88 6.27
N ARG A 122 -4.42 14.65 5.84
CA ARG A 122 -4.25 13.50 6.73
C ARG A 122 -2.77 13.14 6.78
N GLU A 123 -2.14 13.35 7.93
CA GLU A 123 -0.74 12.95 8.13
C GLU A 123 -0.59 11.42 8.05
N ILE A 124 0.52 10.97 7.48
CA ILE A 124 0.96 9.58 7.43
C ILE A 124 2.47 9.52 7.68
N ALA A 125 2.90 8.64 8.59
CA ALA A 125 4.34 8.47 8.84
C ALA A 125 4.97 7.47 7.87
N VAL A 126 6.14 7.80 7.32
CA VAL A 126 6.92 6.94 6.42
C VAL A 126 8.02 6.21 7.20
N LEU A 127 7.79 4.95 7.53
CA LEU A 127 8.75 4.11 8.23
C LEU A 127 9.74 3.47 7.22
N PRO A 128 11.02 3.31 7.60
CA PRO A 128 11.59 3.53 8.93
C PRO A 128 12.22 4.92 9.18
N TRP A 129 11.99 5.92 8.30
CA TRP A 129 12.64 7.24 8.42
C TRP A 129 11.95 8.17 9.41
N GLU A 130 10.64 8.03 9.59
CA GLU A 130 9.83 8.85 10.48
C GLU A 130 9.38 8.09 11.72
N ARG A 131 8.91 8.83 12.73
CA ARG A 131 8.28 8.26 13.92
C ARG A 131 6.78 8.26 13.73
N ALA A 132 6.16 7.08 13.78
CA ALA A 132 4.71 6.97 13.78
C ALA A 132 4.11 7.40 15.13
N ASP A 133 3.00 8.15 15.06
CA ASP A 133 2.07 8.29 16.18
C ASP A 133 1.44 6.91 16.48
N PRO A 134 1.32 6.49 17.77
CA PRO A 134 0.70 5.22 18.14
C PRO A 134 -0.70 4.99 17.54
N GLU A 135 -1.49 6.05 17.35
CA GLU A 135 -2.85 5.99 16.83
C GLU A 135 -2.95 6.45 15.36
N GLY A 136 -1.87 7.04 14.83
CA GLY A 136 -1.79 7.57 13.47
C GLY A 136 -1.51 6.50 12.40
N PRO A 137 -1.82 6.80 11.13
CA PRO A 137 -1.50 5.90 10.04
C PRO A 137 -0.01 5.94 9.70
N TRP A 138 0.51 4.83 9.20
CA TRP A 138 1.88 4.74 8.72
C TRP A 138 2.01 3.77 7.55
N VAL A 139 3.03 4.01 6.72
CA VAL A 139 3.48 3.10 5.67
C VAL A 139 4.92 2.70 5.94
N MET A 140 5.20 1.39 5.92
CA MET A 140 6.55 0.84 6.02
C MET A 140 7.06 0.53 4.62
N LYS A 141 8.10 1.24 4.18
CA LYS A 141 8.79 0.87 2.95
C LYS A 141 9.92 -0.08 3.23
N MET A 142 9.82 -1.22 2.57
CA MET A 142 10.81 -2.25 2.63
C MET A 142 12.03 -1.78 1.84
N HIS A 143 11.96 -1.73 0.51
CA HIS A 143 13.17 -1.68 -0.32
C HIS A 143 13.82 -0.29 -0.44
N GLY A 144 13.43 0.69 0.36
CA GLY A 144 13.93 2.06 0.31
C GLY A 144 12.88 3.04 -0.17
N ASP A 145 13.30 4.29 -0.35
CA ASP A 145 12.44 5.42 -0.69
C ASP A 145 13.16 6.36 -1.67
N VAL A 146 12.39 7.02 -2.55
CA VAL A 146 12.89 8.02 -3.49
C VAL A 146 13.56 9.23 -2.84
N ASP A 147 13.15 9.64 -1.65
CA ASP A 147 13.78 10.71 -0.87
C ASP A 147 15.11 10.27 -0.24
N HIS A 148 15.36 8.97 -0.24
CA HIS A 148 16.58 8.37 0.29
C HIS A 148 17.24 7.45 -0.76
N PRO A 149 17.81 7.98 -1.86
CA PRO A 149 18.35 7.15 -2.95
C PRO A 149 19.38 6.11 -2.50
N SER A 150 20.18 6.39 -1.46
CA SER A 150 21.15 5.43 -0.90
C SER A 150 20.51 4.23 -0.19
N SER A 151 19.19 4.25 0.04
CA SER A 151 18.42 3.18 0.68
C SER A 151 17.84 2.17 -0.30
N ILE A 152 17.87 2.46 -1.60
CA ILE A 152 17.28 1.62 -2.63
C ILE A 152 17.96 0.24 -2.67
N VAL A 153 17.18 -0.80 -2.41
CA VAL A 153 17.57 -2.21 -2.49
C VAL A 153 17.11 -2.77 -3.82
N LEU A 154 18.07 -3.02 -4.71
CA LEU A 154 17.82 -3.58 -6.04
C LEU A 154 18.79 -4.72 -6.39
N THR A 155 19.96 -4.80 -5.72
CA THR A 155 20.99 -5.82 -5.98
C THR A 155 21.09 -6.84 -4.85
N ARG A 156 21.61 -8.04 -5.15
CA ARG A 156 21.96 -9.03 -4.12
C ARG A 156 22.91 -8.44 -3.08
N ASN A 157 23.89 -7.67 -3.52
CA ASN A 157 24.85 -7.02 -2.63
C ASN A 157 24.16 -6.05 -1.66
N ALA A 158 23.26 -5.20 -2.17
CA ALA A 158 22.45 -4.31 -1.34
C ALA A 158 21.60 -5.10 -0.36
N PHE A 159 20.93 -6.16 -0.80
CA PHE A 159 20.09 -7.02 0.04
C PHE A 159 20.87 -7.63 1.22
N VAL A 160 22.06 -8.20 0.97
CA VAL A 160 22.90 -8.82 2.01
C VAL A 160 23.51 -7.79 2.97
N HIS A 161 24.08 -6.70 2.46
CA HIS A 161 24.78 -5.71 3.29
C HIS A 161 23.83 -4.88 4.17
N TYR A 162 22.55 -4.85 3.82
CA TYR A 162 21.55 -4.14 4.60
C TYR A 162 20.91 -4.99 5.73
N ASP A 163 21.21 -6.29 5.84
CA ASP A 163 20.52 -7.28 6.72
C ASP A 163 20.31 -6.82 8.18
N ALA A 164 21.28 -6.11 8.78
CA ALA A 164 21.14 -5.64 10.17
C ALA A 164 20.07 -4.55 10.35
N ARG A 165 19.84 -3.70 9.34
CA ARG A 165 18.79 -2.66 9.36
C ARG A 165 17.40 -3.22 9.09
N TRP A 166 17.32 -4.39 8.48
CA TRP A 166 16.05 -5.03 8.10
C TRP A 166 15.42 -5.88 9.18
N LYS A 167 16.19 -6.34 10.18
CA LYS A 167 15.65 -7.16 11.28
C LYS A 167 14.47 -6.48 12.00
N PRO A 168 14.53 -5.19 12.37
CA PRO A 168 13.37 -4.50 12.94
C PRO A 168 12.19 -4.40 11.98
N VAL A 169 12.43 -4.12 10.69
CA VAL A 169 11.39 -4.06 9.65
C VAL A 169 10.67 -5.41 9.54
N GLY A 170 11.45 -6.49 9.48
CA GLY A 170 10.93 -7.86 9.47
C GLY A 170 10.08 -8.19 10.70
N ALA A 171 10.54 -7.80 11.90
CA ALA A 171 9.78 -8.00 13.13
C ALA A 171 8.42 -7.26 13.12
N VAL A 172 8.36 -6.03 12.59
CA VAL A 172 7.10 -5.29 12.42
C VAL A 172 6.16 -6.02 11.47
N ILE A 173 6.67 -6.51 10.34
CA ILE A 173 5.88 -7.26 9.35
C ILE A 173 5.34 -8.56 9.95
N GLN A 174 6.18 -9.32 10.67
CA GLN A 174 5.75 -10.53 11.37
C GLN A 174 4.69 -10.23 12.43
N ALA A 175 4.82 -9.12 13.16
CA ALA A 175 3.81 -8.68 14.11
C ALA A 175 2.49 -8.34 13.43
N LEU A 176 2.50 -7.67 12.27
CA LEU A 176 1.29 -7.42 11.48
C LEU A 176 0.66 -8.74 11.02
N MET A 177 1.45 -9.65 10.45
CA MET A 177 0.98 -10.97 10.01
C MET A 177 0.40 -11.80 11.17
N MET A 178 0.91 -11.61 12.39
CA MET A 178 0.42 -12.30 13.59
C MET A 178 -0.87 -11.67 14.14
N THR A 179 -1.01 -10.35 14.10
CA THR A 179 -2.06 -9.61 14.82
C THR A 179 -3.20 -9.12 13.92
N LYS A 180 -3.03 -9.13 12.61
CA LYS A 180 -3.96 -8.56 11.63
C LYS A 180 -4.15 -9.50 10.44
N HIS A 181 -5.25 -9.31 9.74
CA HIS A 181 -5.45 -9.86 8.41
C HIS A 181 -4.70 -9.00 7.39
N VAL A 182 -3.74 -9.59 6.68
CA VAL A 182 -2.93 -8.87 5.68
C VAL A 182 -3.61 -8.94 4.31
N MET A 183 -4.07 -7.81 3.80
CA MET A 183 -4.61 -7.70 2.44
C MET A 183 -3.51 -7.30 1.46
N VAL A 184 -3.15 -8.19 0.55
CA VAL A 184 -2.09 -8.00 -0.44
C VAL A 184 -2.69 -7.54 -1.78
N VAL A 185 -2.23 -6.39 -2.31
CA VAL A 185 -2.72 -5.81 -3.56
C VAL A 185 -1.58 -5.42 -4.49
N GLY A 186 -1.59 -5.89 -5.73
CA GLY A 186 -0.61 -5.46 -6.75
C GLY A 186 0.84 -5.88 -6.48
N ALA A 187 1.06 -6.84 -5.59
CA ALA A 187 2.36 -7.42 -5.32
C ALA A 187 2.49 -8.81 -5.95
N SER A 188 3.69 -9.15 -6.43
CA SER A 188 4.01 -10.48 -6.96
C SER A 188 4.32 -11.51 -5.85
N LEU A 189 4.52 -11.07 -4.60
CA LEU A 189 4.98 -11.89 -3.47
C LEU A 189 6.23 -12.73 -3.79
N THR A 190 7.13 -12.20 -4.62
CA THR A 190 8.39 -12.86 -5.00
C THR A 190 9.57 -12.47 -4.11
N ASP A 191 9.31 -11.75 -3.02
CA ASP A 191 10.33 -11.33 -2.08
C ASP A 191 10.63 -12.43 -1.07
N ASP A 192 11.90 -12.87 -1.03
CA ASP A 192 12.34 -13.99 -0.19
C ASP A 192 12.11 -13.72 1.31
N ASN A 193 12.22 -12.47 1.77
CA ASN A 193 11.99 -12.13 3.17
C ASN A 193 10.51 -12.25 3.51
N LEU A 194 9.61 -11.72 2.68
CA LEU A 194 8.16 -11.85 2.88
C LEU A 194 7.70 -13.31 2.88
N ILE A 195 8.20 -14.10 1.94
CA ILE A 195 7.94 -15.55 1.89
C ILE A 195 8.37 -16.19 3.20
N ARG A 196 9.60 -15.92 3.65
CA ARG A 196 10.12 -16.45 4.90
C ARG A 196 9.27 -16.04 6.10
N PHE A 197 8.93 -14.76 6.24
CA PHE A 197 8.12 -14.26 7.35
C PHE A 197 6.73 -14.89 7.39
N ALA A 198 6.09 -15.05 6.22
CA ALA A 198 4.79 -15.70 6.13
C ALA A 198 4.88 -17.17 6.56
N HIS A 199 5.91 -17.91 6.13
CA HIS A 199 6.11 -19.29 6.58
C HIS A 199 6.38 -19.40 8.09
N GLU A 200 7.22 -18.53 8.65
CA GLU A 200 7.53 -18.51 10.08
C GLU A 200 6.26 -18.25 10.93
N VAL A 201 5.45 -17.26 10.53
CA VAL A 201 4.19 -16.92 11.23
C VAL A 201 3.16 -18.04 11.08
N ALA A 202 2.99 -18.57 9.88
CA ALA A 202 2.05 -19.67 9.61
C ALA A 202 2.39 -20.92 10.41
N ALA A 203 3.68 -21.33 10.40
CA ALA A 203 4.14 -22.48 11.16
C ALA A 203 3.89 -22.32 12.67
N LEU A 204 4.18 -21.13 13.21
CA LEU A 204 3.92 -20.82 14.62
C LEU A 204 2.41 -20.92 14.95
N ARG A 205 1.54 -20.37 14.10
CA ARG A 205 0.08 -20.45 14.29
C ARG A 205 -0.42 -21.88 14.25
N THR A 206 0.05 -22.69 13.29
CA THR A 206 -0.31 -24.12 13.20
C THR A 206 0.10 -24.88 14.46
N GLN A 207 1.33 -24.65 14.95
CA GLN A 207 1.82 -25.31 16.17
C GLN A 207 0.98 -24.93 17.40
N LEU A 208 0.64 -23.64 17.55
CA LEU A 208 -0.19 -23.19 18.68
C LEU A 208 -1.65 -23.69 18.59
N ALA A 209 -2.19 -23.83 17.38
CA ALA A 209 -3.52 -24.42 17.17
C ALA A 209 -3.55 -25.89 17.58
N THR A 210 -2.51 -26.67 17.28
CA THR A 210 -2.41 -28.06 17.71
C THR A 210 -2.30 -28.22 19.23
N ASP A 211 -1.79 -27.20 19.93
CA ASP A 211 -1.63 -27.17 21.39
C ASP A 211 -2.88 -26.64 22.13
N GLY A 212 -4.02 -26.51 21.44
CA GLY A 212 -5.29 -26.05 22.02
C GLY A 212 -5.43 -24.53 22.12
N GLY A 213 -4.60 -23.78 21.39
CA GLY A 213 -4.71 -22.33 21.26
C GLY A 213 -5.98 -21.88 20.52
N ALA A 214 -6.38 -20.63 20.74
CA ALA A 214 -7.59 -20.03 20.18
C ALA A 214 -7.54 -19.75 18.66
N HIS A 215 -6.48 -20.17 17.97
CA HIS A 215 -6.36 -20.06 16.51
C HIS A 215 -7.09 -21.23 15.86
N THR A 216 -8.42 -21.21 15.93
CA THR A 216 -9.29 -22.30 15.44
C THR A 216 -9.40 -22.33 13.91
N ASP A 217 -9.04 -21.23 13.24
CA ASP A 217 -9.16 -21.07 11.78
C ASP A 217 -7.78 -20.95 11.12
N GLY A 218 -7.03 -22.06 11.09
CA GLY A 218 -5.92 -22.26 10.14
C GLY A 218 -4.70 -21.32 10.28
N ALA A 219 -3.79 -21.48 9.32
CA ALA A 219 -2.54 -20.72 9.21
C ALA A 219 -2.70 -19.42 8.42
N ASP A 220 -3.94 -19.01 8.12
CA ASP A 220 -4.24 -17.95 7.17
C ASP A 220 -3.88 -16.58 7.76
N ILE A 221 -2.85 -15.98 7.18
CA ILE A 221 -2.30 -14.67 7.52
C ILE A 221 -3.10 -13.54 6.87
N GLY A 222 -3.79 -13.83 5.76
CA GLY A 222 -4.45 -12.80 4.98
C GLY A 222 -4.96 -13.29 3.64
N SER A 223 -5.19 -12.34 2.74
CA SER A 223 -5.64 -12.60 1.38
C SER A 223 -4.76 -11.86 0.37
N VAL A 224 -4.55 -12.45 -0.80
CA VAL A 224 -3.85 -11.82 -1.93
C VAL A 224 -4.76 -11.72 -3.14
N ILE A 225 -4.87 -10.51 -3.69
CA ILE A 225 -5.70 -10.24 -4.86
C ILE A 225 -4.84 -10.25 -6.12
N THR A 226 -5.05 -11.24 -6.98
CA THR A 226 -4.34 -11.42 -8.24
C THR A 226 -5.21 -10.99 -9.42
N LEU A 227 -4.61 -10.59 -10.54
CA LEU A 227 -5.36 -10.20 -11.74
C LEU A 227 -5.70 -11.39 -12.63
N GLN A 228 -4.94 -12.47 -12.54
CA GLN A 228 -5.05 -13.64 -13.40
C GLN A 228 -4.87 -14.89 -12.54
N PRO A 229 -5.54 -15.99 -12.91
CA PRO A 229 -5.38 -17.26 -12.20
C PRO A 229 -3.98 -17.81 -12.42
N ASP A 230 -3.35 -18.26 -11.34
CA ASP A 230 -2.06 -18.94 -11.38
C ASP A 230 -2.10 -20.09 -10.40
N ARG A 231 -2.29 -21.30 -10.94
CA ARG A 231 -2.45 -22.51 -10.14
C ARG A 231 -1.20 -22.87 -9.35
N ALA A 232 -0.01 -22.50 -9.83
CA ALA A 232 1.23 -22.78 -9.12
C ALA A 232 1.36 -21.83 -7.93
N PHE A 233 1.10 -20.54 -8.16
CA PHE A 233 1.05 -19.53 -7.11
C PHE A 233 0.00 -19.86 -6.05
N GLU A 234 -1.22 -20.21 -6.47
CA GLU A 234 -2.30 -20.64 -5.56
C GLU A 234 -1.87 -21.79 -4.67
N ARG A 235 -1.24 -22.84 -5.23
CA ARG A 235 -0.76 -23.98 -4.46
C ARG A 235 0.42 -23.65 -3.54
N LEU A 236 1.26 -22.70 -3.94
CA LEU A 236 2.39 -22.26 -3.12
C LEU A 236 1.89 -21.55 -1.86
N TRP A 237 0.85 -20.73 -2.00
CA TRP A 237 0.35 -19.86 -0.92
C TRP A 237 -0.88 -20.38 -0.20
N SER A 238 -1.50 -21.48 -0.65
CA SER A 238 -2.80 -21.99 -0.12
C SER A 238 -2.81 -22.35 1.36
N SER A 239 -1.66 -22.37 2.03
CA SER A 239 -1.55 -22.63 3.47
C SER A 239 -1.23 -21.37 4.29
N GLN A 240 -1.09 -20.21 3.66
CA GLN A 240 -0.71 -18.95 4.30
C GLN A 240 -1.66 -17.82 3.92
N LEU A 241 -2.15 -17.80 2.68
CA LEU A 241 -2.97 -16.72 2.14
C LEU A 241 -4.12 -17.30 1.31
N ASP A 242 -5.29 -16.68 1.45
CA ASP A 242 -6.38 -16.89 0.53
C ASP A 242 -6.12 -16.14 -0.79
N VAL A 243 -6.15 -16.85 -1.92
CA VAL A 243 -5.87 -16.27 -3.24
C VAL A 243 -7.17 -15.91 -3.94
N VAL A 244 -7.40 -14.60 -4.09
CA VAL A 244 -8.60 -14.05 -4.71
C VAL A 244 -8.27 -13.53 -6.10
N VAL A 245 -8.85 -14.12 -7.14
CA VAL A 245 -8.66 -13.64 -8.51
C VAL A 245 -9.67 -12.55 -8.84
N ALA A 246 -9.18 -11.35 -9.18
CA ALA A 246 -10.01 -10.21 -9.52
C ALA A 246 -10.89 -10.49 -10.75
N GLY A 247 -12.20 -10.27 -10.60
CA GLY A 247 -13.19 -10.54 -11.65
C GLY A 247 -13.54 -12.02 -11.80
N SER A 248 -13.03 -12.90 -10.94
CA SER A 248 -13.52 -14.28 -10.86
C SER A 248 -14.86 -14.31 -10.11
N ALA A 249 -15.85 -14.95 -10.72
CA ALA A 249 -17.13 -15.26 -10.10
C ALA A 249 -17.69 -16.53 -10.76
N PRO A 250 -18.53 -17.32 -10.06
CA PRO A 250 -19.14 -18.50 -10.64
C PRO A 250 -19.85 -18.19 -11.96
N GLY A 251 -19.42 -18.82 -13.04
CA GLY A 251 -20.01 -18.62 -14.38
C GLY A 251 -19.52 -17.39 -15.15
N ILE A 252 -18.60 -16.59 -14.60
CA ILE A 252 -18.00 -15.44 -15.30
C ILE A 252 -16.59 -15.82 -15.79
N ALA A 253 -16.38 -15.72 -17.10
CA ALA A 253 -15.06 -15.92 -17.69
C ALA A 253 -14.12 -14.78 -17.28
N ILE A 254 -12.93 -15.14 -16.82
CA ILE A 254 -11.89 -14.16 -16.48
C ILE A 254 -11.41 -13.49 -17.77
N GLY A 255 -11.49 -12.17 -17.81
CA GLY A 255 -11.05 -11.38 -18.95
C GLY A 255 -9.52 -11.26 -19.04
N GLY A 256 -9.05 -10.58 -20.08
CA GLY A 256 -7.65 -10.20 -20.19
C GLY A 256 -7.22 -9.25 -19.07
N ARG A 257 -5.91 -9.05 -18.92
CA ARG A 257 -5.31 -8.28 -17.81
C ARG A 257 -5.95 -6.90 -17.57
N ALA A 258 -6.30 -6.17 -18.63
CA ALA A 258 -6.97 -4.86 -18.52
C ALA A 258 -8.39 -4.96 -17.92
N ALA A 259 -9.15 -5.98 -18.30
CA ALA A 259 -10.48 -6.23 -17.74
C ALA A 259 -10.39 -6.63 -16.26
N SER A 260 -9.42 -7.48 -15.90
CA SER A 260 -9.19 -7.83 -14.50
C SER A 260 -8.69 -6.66 -13.65
N ALA A 261 -7.85 -5.77 -14.21
CA ALA A 261 -7.43 -4.55 -13.52
C ALA A 261 -8.62 -3.63 -13.24
N ARG A 262 -9.55 -3.51 -14.19
CA ARG A 262 -10.83 -2.80 -13.96
C ARG A 262 -11.67 -3.50 -12.90
N ALA A 263 -11.76 -4.83 -12.92
CA ALA A 263 -12.50 -5.60 -11.92
C ALA A 263 -11.90 -5.41 -10.51
N LEU A 264 -10.57 -5.35 -10.39
CA LEU A 264 -9.89 -5.01 -9.14
C LEU A 264 -10.29 -3.61 -8.66
N ALA A 265 -10.28 -2.60 -9.54
CA ALA A 265 -10.70 -1.25 -9.17
C ALA A 265 -12.16 -1.21 -8.67
N LEU A 266 -13.07 -1.90 -9.35
CA LEU A 266 -14.47 -2.01 -8.92
C LEU A 266 -14.62 -2.76 -7.58
N PHE A 267 -13.83 -3.81 -7.37
CA PHE A 267 -13.80 -4.53 -6.09
C PHE A 267 -13.29 -3.63 -4.96
N LEU A 268 -12.18 -2.92 -5.16
CA LEU A 268 -11.63 -2.01 -4.17
C LEU A 268 -12.58 -0.84 -3.88
N ASP A 269 -13.31 -0.35 -4.88
CA ASP A 269 -14.34 0.67 -4.70
C ASP A 269 -15.49 0.15 -3.83
N ALA A 270 -15.99 -1.05 -4.10
CA ALA A 270 -17.00 -1.70 -3.27
C ALA A 270 -16.49 -1.92 -1.83
N VAL A 271 -15.26 -2.41 -1.65
CA VAL A 271 -14.65 -2.59 -0.33
C VAL A 271 -14.51 -1.25 0.39
N ALA A 272 -14.07 -0.19 -0.31
CA ALA A 272 -13.95 1.15 0.26
C ALA A 272 -15.31 1.67 0.71
N MET A 273 -16.38 1.46 -0.09
CA MET A 273 -17.75 1.80 0.28
C MET A 273 -18.21 1.07 1.55
N TYR A 274 -17.91 -0.23 1.70
CA TYR A 274 -18.26 -0.98 2.93
C TYR A 274 -17.35 -0.65 4.13
N ALA A 275 -16.09 -0.27 3.90
CA ALA A 275 -15.14 0.13 4.94
C ALA A 275 -15.36 1.57 5.43
N ALA A 276 -15.97 2.40 4.57
CA ALA A 276 -16.40 3.75 4.86
C ALA A 276 -17.52 3.72 5.90
N ARG A 277 -17.14 3.80 7.17
CA ARG A 277 -18.03 4.13 8.28
C ARG A 277 -18.12 5.64 8.52
N ASP A 278 -17.74 6.40 7.50
CA ASP A 278 -17.73 7.85 7.56
C ASP A 278 -19.15 8.36 7.27
N ALA A 279 -19.73 9.04 8.24
CA ALA A 279 -21.04 9.68 8.14
C ALA A 279 -20.93 11.18 7.79
N SER A 280 -19.80 11.60 7.20
CA SER A 280 -19.56 12.96 6.69
C SER A 280 -20.56 13.41 5.63
N HIS A 281 -21.31 12.48 5.04
CA HIS A 281 -22.41 12.84 4.14
C HIS A 281 -23.69 13.26 4.88
N LEU A 282 -23.81 12.96 6.19
CA LEU A 282 -25.06 13.12 6.94
C LEU A 282 -25.49 14.59 7.04
N LEU A 283 -24.54 15.48 7.26
CA LEU A 283 -24.77 16.92 7.39
C LEU A 283 -24.24 17.71 6.19
N ASP A 284 -23.66 17.08 5.18
CA ASP A 284 -23.18 17.75 3.97
C ASP A 284 -24.38 18.20 3.11
N ALA A 285 -24.39 19.50 2.76
CA ALA A 285 -25.47 20.10 2.00
C ALA A 285 -25.65 19.49 0.59
N ARG A 286 -24.61 18.88 0.02
CA ARG A 286 -24.63 18.26 -1.32
C ARG A 286 -25.25 16.87 -1.34
N TYR A 287 -25.26 16.18 -0.19
CA TYR A 287 -25.66 14.77 -0.08
C TYR A 287 -26.98 14.59 0.68
N GLN A 288 -27.81 15.63 0.78
CA GLN A 288 -29.06 15.58 1.54
C GLN A 288 -29.99 14.45 1.05
N VAL A 289 -30.02 13.36 1.82
CA VAL A 289 -30.94 12.23 1.69
C VAL A 289 -31.61 12.06 3.06
N GLY A 290 -32.70 12.78 3.32
CA GLY A 290 -33.39 12.73 4.63
C GLY A 290 -34.16 14.00 4.99
N ASP A 291 -34.45 14.17 6.28
CA ASP A 291 -35.15 15.32 6.86
C ASP A 291 -34.28 16.59 6.80
N SER A 292 -34.60 17.48 5.86
CA SER A 292 -33.85 18.71 5.59
C SER A 292 -33.81 19.67 6.79
N ASP A 293 -34.81 19.65 7.66
CA ASP A 293 -34.92 20.59 8.78
C ASP A 293 -33.97 20.21 9.91
N LEU A 294 -33.82 18.92 10.19
CA LEU A 294 -32.85 18.41 11.17
C LEU A 294 -31.42 18.70 10.72
N VAL A 295 -31.10 18.47 9.43
CA VAL A 295 -29.78 18.77 8.86
C VAL A 295 -29.47 20.26 8.96
N ALA A 296 -30.41 21.13 8.59
CA ALA A 296 -30.23 22.58 8.71
C ALA A 296 -30.01 23.01 10.17
N THR A 297 -30.74 22.41 11.11
CA THR A 297 -30.58 22.68 12.55
C THR A 297 -29.20 22.29 13.05
N LEU A 298 -28.72 21.10 12.71
CA LEU A 298 -27.41 20.60 13.14
C LEU A 298 -26.25 21.37 12.48
N ARG A 299 -26.39 21.80 11.22
CA ARG A 299 -25.44 22.73 10.57
C ARG A 299 -25.43 24.11 11.25
N GLY A 300 -26.60 24.62 11.65
CA GLY A 300 -26.69 25.85 12.44
C GLY A 300 -25.99 25.72 13.79
N ALA A 301 -26.16 24.59 14.47
CA ALA A 301 -25.47 24.27 15.72
C ALA A 301 -23.94 24.18 15.52
N TYR A 302 -23.48 23.60 14.41
CA TYR A 302 -22.06 23.61 14.05
C TYR A 302 -21.52 25.04 13.89
N ALA A 303 -22.20 25.90 13.14
CA ALA A 303 -21.74 27.28 12.92
C ALA A 303 -21.62 28.08 14.22
N GLU A 304 -22.54 27.85 15.17
CA GLU A 304 -22.49 28.49 16.49
C GLU A 304 -21.40 27.88 17.39
N ALA A 305 -21.27 26.56 17.42
CA ALA A 305 -20.23 25.86 18.17
C ALA A 305 -18.83 26.24 17.66
N PHE A 306 -18.64 26.36 16.35
CA PHE A 306 -17.38 26.74 15.73
C PHE A 306 -16.96 28.16 16.15
N LYS A 307 -17.89 29.13 16.15
CA LYS A 307 -17.61 30.50 16.61
C LYS A 307 -17.20 30.55 18.07
N ARG A 308 -17.88 29.79 18.93
CA ARG A 308 -17.61 29.73 20.39
C ARG A 308 -16.36 28.92 20.72
N GLY A 309 -15.98 27.99 19.84
CA GLY A 309 -14.81 27.12 20.02
C GLY A 309 -13.47 27.84 20.03
N HIS A 310 -13.41 29.13 19.66
CA HIS A 310 -12.20 29.93 19.80
C HIS A 310 -11.83 30.15 21.28
N ASP A 311 -12.84 30.28 22.15
CA ASP A 311 -12.67 30.64 23.56
C ASP A 311 -12.95 29.47 24.52
N ASP A 312 -13.46 28.34 24.02
CA ASP A 312 -13.91 27.20 24.83
C ASP A 312 -13.67 25.84 24.13
N GLU A 313 -12.90 24.97 24.80
CA GLU A 313 -12.49 23.67 24.27
C GLU A 313 -13.65 22.67 24.09
N ALA A 314 -14.70 22.75 24.91
CA ALA A 314 -15.87 21.88 24.78
C ALA A 314 -16.68 22.24 23.52
N TRP A 315 -16.83 23.54 23.24
CA TRP A 315 -17.44 24.01 22.00
C TRP A 315 -16.60 23.64 20.78
N ALA A 316 -15.26 23.73 20.87
CA ALA A 316 -14.36 23.28 19.82
C ALA A 316 -14.48 21.76 19.57
N ALA A 317 -14.61 20.95 20.62
CA ALA A 317 -14.81 19.51 20.50
C ALA A 317 -16.15 19.16 19.83
N LEU A 318 -17.24 19.84 20.20
CA LEU A 318 -18.54 19.67 19.56
C LEU A 318 -18.49 20.08 18.08
N ALA A 319 -17.84 21.20 17.76
CA ALA A 319 -17.66 21.65 16.38
C ALA A 319 -16.88 20.63 15.55
N ARG A 320 -15.79 20.06 16.09
CA ARG A 320 -15.03 18.97 15.45
C ARG A 320 -15.89 17.72 15.22
N MET A 321 -16.72 17.35 16.19
CA MET A 321 -17.61 16.20 16.06
C MET A 321 -18.64 16.41 14.94
N LEU A 322 -19.30 17.57 14.90
CA LEU A 322 -20.28 17.90 13.85
C LEU A 322 -19.62 18.07 12.48
N ALA A 323 -18.41 18.63 12.41
CA ALA A 323 -17.61 18.69 11.18
C ALA A 323 -17.29 17.28 10.66
N GLY A 324 -17.01 16.32 11.53
CA GLY A 324 -16.83 14.90 11.17
C GLY A 324 -18.07 14.25 10.55
N PHE A 325 -19.25 14.86 10.69
CA PHE A 325 -20.50 14.45 10.03
C PHE A 325 -20.84 15.30 8.79
N GLY A 326 -19.94 16.18 8.33
CA GLY A 326 -20.12 16.97 7.10
C GLY A 326 -20.67 18.37 7.29
N ALA A 327 -20.83 18.83 8.54
CA ALA A 327 -21.45 20.13 8.79
C ALA A 327 -20.63 21.32 8.25
N ALA A 328 -19.33 21.11 8.03
CA ALA A 328 -18.40 22.09 7.46
C ALA A 328 -18.42 22.12 5.92
N GLU A 329 -18.93 21.07 5.28
CA GLU A 329 -18.92 20.92 3.82
C GLU A 329 -20.13 21.64 3.20
N GLY A 330 -19.90 22.52 2.22
CA GLY A 330 -20.96 23.26 1.52
C GLY A 330 -20.97 24.75 1.80
#